data_AF-A0A970LM43-F1
#
_entry.id   AF-A0A970LM43-F1
#
_cell.length_a   1.000
_cell.length_b   1.000
_cell.length_c   1.000
_cell.angle_alpha   90.00
_cell.angle_beta   90.00
_cell.angle_gamma   90.00
#
_symmetry.space_group_name_H-M   'P 1'
#
loop_
_entity.id
_entity.type
_entity.pdbx_description
1 polymer ?
#
loop_
_entity_poly.entity_id
_entity_poly.type
_entity_poly.pdbx_seq_one_letter_code
_entity_poly.pdbx_strand_id
1 'polypeptide(L)'
;MIKQDLRKKLIKRRANLSKTDRSNQSSEIMKHLFNSDYYKNANIIFTYRGINREINTKLFIKQALSDGKRVALPAVFEKGRMAAYLVNDLPKIESDEYGINSPIPENSIIVEPKDIDLAIVPLLGYNLHGYRIGYGGGYYDKYLPKLSVKCSKIGLAFREQLVEDLPIEVNDYPVDMVLTPDGFANLMTRVETHCHCSRFSLDCPRSFGDLINEAEQKNFKILTLTDHYDKDIIKGKAYPGTKVGSKPRPDEWIYSLDEYVDFCLTEQKKLSARNSNTELLVGIELGYQDYLSKDYQEVIPKYPFDLIIGSIHAMYKDDFAVNGESLYGQGKQQAYDAYLS
;
A
#
# COMPACT_ATOMS: atom_id res chain seq x y z
N MET A 1 -22.20 4.26 -4.96
CA MET A 1 -22.52 5.37 -5.90
C MET A 1 -21.26 6.09 -6.41
N ILE A 2 -20.38 6.61 -5.55
CA ILE A 2 -19.21 7.44 -5.96
C ILE A 2 -18.28 6.77 -6.99
N LYS A 3 -17.80 5.54 -6.72
CA LYS A 3 -16.91 4.82 -7.67
C LYS A 3 -17.55 4.54 -9.03
N GLN A 4 -18.86 4.30 -9.09
CA GLN A 4 -19.54 4.02 -10.36
C GLN A 4 -19.58 5.26 -11.27
N ASP A 5 -19.84 6.43 -10.70
CA ASP A 5 -19.83 7.68 -11.47
C ASP A 5 -18.42 8.08 -11.90
N LEU A 6 -17.43 7.85 -11.04
CA LEU A 6 -16.02 8.04 -11.41
C LEU A 6 -15.62 7.13 -12.58
N ARG A 7 -16.01 5.84 -12.59
CA ARG A 7 -15.78 4.93 -13.73
C ARG A 7 -16.38 5.49 -15.02
N LYS A 8 -17.63 5.95 -15.00
CA LYS A 8 -18.28 6.56 -16.17
C LYS A 8 -17.51 7.78 -16.69
N LYS A 9 -17.09 8.67 -15.78
CA LYS A 9 -16.28 9.86 -16.11
C LYS A 9 -14.95 9.47 -16.76
N LEU A 10 -14.24 8.50 -16.20
CA LEU A 10 -12.93 8.06 -16.72
C LEU A 10 -13.04 7.32 -18.05
N ILE A 11 -14.06 6.49 -18.23
CA ILE A 11 -14.35 5.85 -19.52
C ILE A 11 -14.60 6.91 -20.58
N LYS A 12 -15.40 7.94 -20.27
CA LYS A 12 -15.65 9.07 -21.20
C LYS A 12 -14.37 9.86 -21.47
N ARG A 13 -13.57 10.15 -20.44
CA ARG A 13 -12.30 10.87 -20.58
C ARG A 13 -11.35 10.12 -21.52
N ARG A 14 -11.17 8.81 -21.33
CA ARG A 14 -10.37 7.98 -22.23
C ARG A 14 -10.98 7.87 -23.64
N ALA A 15 -12.31 7.89 -23.74
CA ALA A 15 -12.99 7.91 -25.03
C ALA A 15 -12.75 9.22 -25.79
N ASN A 16 -12.57 10.35 -25.09
CA ASN A 16 -12.28 11.62 -25.75
C ASN A 16 -10.86 11.70 -26.34
N LEU A 17 -9.98 10.76 -26.03
CA LEU A 17 -8.67 10.68 -26.67
C LEU A 17 -8.80 10.28 -28.15
N SER A 18 -8.17 11.08 -29.02
CA SER A 18 -8.13 10.78 -30.44
C SER A 18 -7.43 9.44 -30.68
N LYS A 19 -7.69 8.82 -31.85
CA LYS A 19 -7.00 7.59 -32.23
C LYS A 19 -5.48 7.80 -32.30
N THR A 20 -5.06 8.96 -32.82
CA THR A 20 -3.66 9.35 -32.95
C THR A 20 -3.00 9.50 -31.58
N ASP A 21 -3.63 10.20 -30.65
CA ASP A 21 -3.07 10.40 -29.29
C ASP A 21 -2.93 9.07 -28.56
N ARG A 22 -3.96 8.21 -28.61
CA ARG A 22 -3.87 6.87 -28.00
C ARG A 22 -2.75 6.05 -28.58
N SER A 23 -2.54 6.11 -29.90
CA SER A 23 -1.46 5.38 -30.58
C SER A 23 -0.09 5.91 -30.16
N ASN A 24 0.10 7.23 -30.19
CA ASN A 24 1.37 7.87 -29.83
C ASN A 24 1.72 7.64 -28.36
N GLN A 25 0.77 7.89 -27.45
CA GLN A 25 0.95 7.66 -26.03
C GLN A 25 1.23 6.18 -25.73
N SER A 26 0.51 5.24 -26.38
CA SER A 26 0.80 3.81 -26.21
C SER A 26 2.20 3.45 -26.68
N SER A 27 2.67 4.03 -27.80
CA SER A 27 4.01 3.78 -28.33
C SER A 27 5.10 4.23 -27.35
N GLU A 28 4.98 5.44 -26.79
CA GLU A 28 5.93 5.94 -25.79
C GLU A 28 5.94 5.08 -24.52
N ILE A 29 4.76 4.68 -24.03
CA ILE A 29 4.65 3.76 -22.88
C ILE A 29 5.39 2.45 -23.17
N MET A 30 5.22 1.85 -24.35
CA MET A 30 5.90 0.61 -24.70
C MET A 30 7.41 0.79 -24.81
N LYS A 31 7.87 1.90 -25.38
CA LYS A 31 9.30 2.24 -25.44
C LYS A 31 9.93 2.33 -24.06
N HIS A 32 9.28 3.03 -23.12
CA HIS A 32 9.76 3.09 -21.73
C HIS A 32 9.76 1.72 -21.07
N LEU A 33 8.69 0.94 -21.27
CA LEU A 33 8.54 -0.39 -20.68
C LEU A 33 9.66 -1.33 -21.14
N PHE A 34 9.91 -1.44 -22.44
CA PHE A 34 10.96 -2.31 -22.98
C PHE A 34 12.38 -1.89 -22.55
N ASN A 35 12.60 -0.60 -22.34
CA ASN A 35 13.90 -0.10 -21.88
C ASN A 35 14.11 -0.24 -20.36
N SER A 36 13.07 -0.54 -19.59
CA SER A 36 13.15 -0.68 -18.15
C SER A 36 13.85 -1.97 -17.71
N ASP A 37 14.54 -1.91 -16.57
CA ASP A 37 15.16 -3.10 -15.96
C ASP A 37 14.11 -4.12 -15.49
N TYR A 38 12.91 -3.65 -15.13
CA TYR A 38 11.77 -4.51 -14.80
C TYR A 38 11.43 -5.45 -15.96
N TYR A 39 11.40 -4.95 -17.19
CA TYR A 39 11.16 -5.77 -18.37
C TYR A 39 12.36 -6.66 -18.69
N LYS A 40 13.57 -6.09 -18.71
CA LYS A 40 14.79 -6.80 -19.10
C LYS A 40 15.05 -8.01 -18.19
N ASN A 41 14.87 -7.85 -16.88
CA ASN A 41 15.14 -8.88 -15.88
C ASN A 41 13.98 -9.88 -15.66
N ALA A 42 12.77 -9.58 -16.17
CA ALA A 42 11.64 -10.48 -16.01
C ALA A 42 11.70 -11.67 -16.98
N ASN A 43 11.49 -12.88 -16.44
CA ASN A 43 11.37 -14.12 -17.20
C ASN A 43 9.89 -14.45 -17.43
N ILE A 44 9.05 -14.33 -16.41
CA ILE A 44 7.61 -14.56 -16.47
C ILE A 44 6.86 -13.24 -16.29
N ILE A 45 6.13 -12.84 -17.33
CA ILE A 45 5.37 -11.59 -17.37
C ILE A 45 3.88 -11.92 -17.38
N PHE A 46 3.16 -11.43 -16.38
CA PHE A 46 1.70 -11.39 -16.39
C PHE A 46 1.21 -10.07 -16.97
N THR A 47 0.35 -10.11 -17.98
CA THR A 47 -0.20 -8.91 -18.61
C THR A 47 -1.65 -9.14 -19.04
N TYR A 48 -2.37 -8.06 -19.31
CA TYR A 48 -3.69 -8.12 -19.90
C TYR A 48 -3.61 -7.96 -21.41
N ARG A 49 -4.63 -8.41 -22.13
CA ARG A 49 -4.80 -8.07 -23.55
C ARG A 49 -5.70 -6.85 -23.66
N GLY A 50 -5.13 -5.70 -23.99
CA GLY A 50 -5.87 -4.45 -24.08
C GLY A 50 -7.10 -4.55 -24.98
N ILE A 51 -8.25 -4.13 -24.45
CA ILE A 51 -9.53 -4.11 -25.18
C ILE A 51 -10.05 -2.70 -25.37
N ASN A 52 -10.92 -2.51 -26.36
CA ASN A 52 -11.58 -1.25 -26.64
C ASN A 52 -10.60 -0.08 -26.86
N ARG A 53 -10.60 0.89 -25.93
CA ARG A 53 -9.76 2.11 -25.99
C ARG A 53 -8.65 2.09 -24.93
N GLU A 54 -8.32 0.93 -24.38
CA GLU A 54 -7.16 0.72 -23.52
C GLU A 54 -5.84 0.90 -24.28
N ILE A 55 -4.75 1.02 -23.51
CA ILE A 55 -3.40 0.85 -24.03
C ILE A 55 -3.30 -0.55 -24.64
N ASN A 56 -2.86 -0.59 -25.90
CA ASN A 56 -2.81 -1.82 -26.67
C ASN A 56 -1.54 -2.61 -26.34
N THR A 57 -1.69 -3.63 -25.50
CA THR A 57 -0.60 -4.54 -25.09
C THR A 57 -0.35 -5.69 -26.09
N LYS A 58 -1.03 -5.76 -27.24
CA LYS A 58 -0.81 -6.84 -28.21
C LYS A 58 0.62 -6.87 -28.76
N LEU A 59 1.18 -5.69 -29.05
CA LEU A 59 2.57 -5.57 -29.51
C LEU A 59 3.55 -5.94 -28.40
N PHE A 60 3.24 -5.55 -27.16
CA PHE A 60 4.00 -5.95 -25.98
C PHE A 60 4.08 -7.47 -25.82
N ILE A 61 2.93 -8.16 -25.91
CA ILE A 61 2.86 -9.62 -25.80
C ILE A 61 3.73 -10.28 -26.89
N LYS A 62 3.60 -9.84 -28.15
CA LYS A 62 4.42 -10.37 -29.25
C LYS A 62 5.91 -10.17 -29.03
N GLN A 63 6.31 -8.96 -28.62
CA GLN A 63 7.71 -8.64 -28.39
C GLN A 63 8.28 -9.46 -27.23
N ALA A 64 7.54 -9.55 -26.11
CA ALA A 64 7.96 -10.33 -24.94
C ALA A 64 8.17 -11.82 -25.29
N LEU A 65 7.25 -12.41 -26.06
CA LEU A 65 7.42 -13.79 -26.55
C LEU A 65 8.63 -13.91 -27.49
N SER A 66 8.83 -12.95 -28.40
CA SER A 66 9.99 -12.92 -29.31
C SER A 66 11.32 -12.77 -28.58
N ASP A 67 11.34 -12.06 -27.45
CA ASP A 67 12.50 -11.89 -26.59
C ASP A 67 12.76 -13.12 -25.70
N GLY A 68 12.01 -14.22 -25.90
CA GLY A 68 12.15 -15.47 -25.15
C GLY A 68 11.51 -15.46 -23.77
N LYS A 69 10.70 -14.45 -23.46
CA LYS A 69 9.99 -14.35 -22.17
C LYS A 69 8.73 -15.22 -22.18
N ARG A 70 8.35 -15.71 -21.01
CA ARG A 70 7.09 -16.44 -20.80
C ARG A 70 6.00 -15.43 -20.46
N VAL A 71 4.97 -15.33 -21.32
CA VAL A 71 3.87 -14.39 -21.10
C VAL A 71 2.65 -15.15 -20.60
N ALA A 72 2.04 -14.65 -19.52
CA ALA A 72 0.79 -15.14 -18.97
C ALA A 72 -0.31 -14.09 -19.09
N LEU A 73 -1.51 -14.53 -19.47
CA LEU A 73 -2.71 -13.70 -19.54
C LEU A 73 -3.72 -14.10 -18.47
N PRO A 74 -4.56 -13.17 -17.98
CA PRO A 74 -5.62 -13.49 -17.02
C PRO A 74 -6.68 -14.36 -17.69
N ALA A 75 -7.07 -15.42 -16.99
CA ALA A 75 -8.35 -16.08 -17.18
C ALA A 75 -9.22 -15.84 -15.96
N VAL A 76 -10.44 -15.39 -16.21
CA VAL A 76 -11.40 -15.01 -15.19
C VAL A 76 -12.46 -16.09 -15.04
N PHE A 77 -12.81 -16.41 -13.80
CA PHE A 77 -13.80 -17.42 -13.45
C PHE A 77 -14.86 -16.82 -12.51
N GLU A 78 -15.94 -17.57 -12.32
CA GLU A 78 -16.99 -17.25 -11.36
C GLU A 78 -16.45 -16.89 -9.96
N LYS A 79 -17.25 -16.10 -9.24
CA LYS A 79 -16.99 -15.64 -7.87
C LYS A 79 -15.76 -14.74 -7.72
N GLY A 80 -15.34 -14.07 -8.79
CA GLY A 80 -14.24 -13.11 -8.71
C GLY A 80 -12.86 -13.75 -8.73
N ARG A 81 -12.73 -15.00 -9.21
CA ARG A 81 -11.44 -15.71 -9.26
C ARG A 81 -10.71 -15.39 -10.56
N MET A 82 -9.39 -15.24 -10.46
CA MET A 82 -8.51 -15.02 -11.61
C MET A 82 -7.29 -15.94 -11.48
N ALA A 83 -6.86 -16.52 -12.61
CA ALA A 83 -5.62 -17.28 -12.72
C ALA A 83 -4.80 -16.78 -13.91
N ALA A 84 -3.48 -16.97 -13.85
CA ALA A 84 -2.57 -16.64 -14.94
C ALA A 84 -2.25 -17.90 -15.75
N TYR A 85 -2.40 -17.81 -17.06
CA TYR A 85 -2.13 -18.91 -17.99
C TYR A 85 -1.13 -18.47 -19.04
N LEU A 86 -0.11 -19.29 -19.27
CA LEU A 86 0.87 -19.05 -20.31
C LEU A 86 0.24 -19.06 -21.70
N VAL A 87 0.78 -18.22 -22.56
CA VAL A 87 0.47 -18.19 -23.98
C VAL A 87 1.74 -18.35 -24.79
N ASN A 88 1.67 -19.16 -25.85
CA ASN A 88 2.79 -19.38 -26.77
C ASN A 88 2.74 -18.46 -28.00
N ASP A 89 1.60 -17.83 -28.25
CA ASP A 89 1.36 -16.82 -29.27
C ASP A 89 0.22 -15.92 -28.76
N LEU A 90 -0.14 -14.86 -29.49
CA LEU A 90 -1.40 -14.17 -29.27
C LEU A 90 -2.56 -15.18 -29.43
N PRO A 91 -3.28 -15.51 -28.35
CA PRO A 91 -4.34 -16.51 -28.42
C PRO A 91 -5.43 -16.08 -29.39
N LYS A 92 -5.98 -17.05 -30.12
CA LYS A 92 -7.24 -16.88 -30.87
C LYS A 92 -8.33 -16.51 -29.85
N ILE A 93 -9.14 -15.54 -30.25
CA ILE A 93 -10.01 -14.78 -29.36
C ILE A 93 -11.34 -15.51 -29.20
N GLU A 94 -11.66 -15.95 -27.98
CA GLU A 94 -13.06 -16.04 -27.55
C GLU A 94 -13.29 -14.93 -26.53
N SER A 95 -14.38 -14.18 -26.73
CA SER A 95 -14.74 -13.06 -25.87
C SER A 95 -15.62 -13.61 -24.76
N ASP A 96 -15.25 -13.42 -23.49
CA ASP A 96 -16.22 -13.63 -22.41
C ASP A 96 -17.20 -12.45 -22.30
N GLU A 97 -18.16 -12.53 -21.36
CA GLU A 97 -19.19 -11.50 -21.12
C GLU A 97 -18.61 -10.10 -20.79
N TYR A 98 -17.34 -10.01 -20.40
CA TYR A 98 -16.62 -8.77 -20.13
C TYR A 98 -15.67 -8.35 -21.28
N GLY A 99 -15.66 -9.11 -22.38
CA GLY A 99 -14.75 -8.93 -23.51
C GLY A 99 -13.30 -9.29 -23.18
N ILE A 100 -13.04 -9.97 -22.05
CA ILE A 100 -11.70 -10.40 -21.66
C ILE A 100 -11.34 -11.60 -22.53
N ASN A 101 -10.19 -11.49 -23.17
CA ASN A 101 -9.67 -12.55 -24.04
C ASN A 101 -8.78 -13.43 -23.18
N SER A 102 -9.37 -14.48 -22.62
CA SER A 102 -8.69 -15.43 -21.76
C SER A 102 -8.16 -16.59 -22.61
N PRO A 103 -6.95 -17.10 -22.36
CA PRO A 103 -6.51 -18.36 -22.96
C PRO A 103 -7.41 -19.51 -22.48
N ILE A 104 -7.66 -20.50 -23.36
CA ILE A 104 -8.49 -21.67 -23.04
C ILE A 104 -7.74 -22.52 -22.00
N PRO A 105 -8.26 -22.67 -20.76
CA PRO A 105 -7.54 -23.32 -19.67
C PRO A 105 -7.08 -24.75 -19.99
N GLU A 106 -7.90 -25.51 -20.72
CA GLU A 106 -7.67 -26.93 -21.04
C GLU A 106 -6.37 -27.20 -21.82
N ASN A 107 -5.87 -26.20 -22.55
CA ASN A 107 -4.66 -26.30 -23.37
C ASN A 107 -3.54 -25.37 -22.87
N SER A 108 -3.68 -24.80 -21.66
CA SER A 108 -2.80 -23.75 -21.16
C SER A 108 -2.12 -24.16 -19.86
N ILE A 109 -0.87 -23.76 -19.69
CA ILE A 109 -0.10 -24.02 -18.47
C ILE A 109 -0.40 -22.90 -17.46
N ILE A 110 -0.90 -23.27 -16.28
CA ILE A 110 -1.10 -22.32 -15.18
C ILE A 110 0.25 -21.84 -14.63
N VAL A 111 0.32 -20.56 -14.27
CA VAL A 111 1.46 -19.95 -13.58
C VAL A 111 1.04 -19.63 -12.15
N GLU A 112 1.79 -20.10 -11.18
CA GLU A 112 1.56 -19.74 -9.79
C GLU A 112 1.89 -18.25 -9.58
N PRO A 113 1.06 -17.48 -8.85
CA PRO A 113 1.28 -16.04 -8.65
C PRO A 113 2.68 -15.66 -8.13
N LYS A 114 3.28 -16.52 -7.31
CA LYS A 114 4.63 -16.34 -6.74
C LYS A 114 5.76 -16.43 -7.77
N ASP A 115 5.53 -17.06 -8.92
CA ASP A 115 6.54 -17.27 -9.98
C ASP A 115 6.54 -16.14 -11.02
N ILE A 116 5.60 -15.19 -10.91
CA ILE A 116 5.52 -14.03 -11.81
C ILE A 116 6.55 -13.00 -11.37
N ASP A 117 7.38 -12.53 -12.31
CA ASP A 117 8.41 -11.52 -12.05
C ASP A 117 7.90 -10.08 -12.28
N LEU A 118 7.02 -9.92 -13.28
CA LEU A 118 6.48 -8.64 -13.69
C LEU A 118 4.99 -8.75 -13.99
N ALA A 119 4.17 -7.92 -13.37
CA ALA A 119 2.74 -7.81 -13.59
C ALA A 119 2.39 -6.45 -14.20
N ILE A 120 1.81 -6.47 -15.39
CA ILE A 120 1.29 -5.30 -16.10
C ILE A 120 -0.22 -5.23 -15.86
N VAL A 121 -0.66 -4.16 -15.21
CA VAL A 121 -1.99 -4.05 -14.61
C VAL A 121 -2.84 -3.01 -15.37
N PRO A 122 -4.06 -3.37 -15.83
CA PRO A 122 -4.95 -2.42 -16.47
C PRO A 122 -5.62 -1.50 -15.43
N LEU A 123 -5.94 -0.27 -15.85
CA LEU A 123 -6.64 0.71 -15.03
C LEU A 123 -7.52 1.67 -15.87
N LEU A 124 -8.56 2.21 -15.25
CA LEU A 124 -9.33 3.35 -15.77
C LEU A 124 -8.79 4.68 -15.25
N GLY A 125 -8.27 4.68 -14.03
CA GLY A 125 -7.57 5.82 -13.45
C GLY A 125 -6.69 5.38 -12.28
N TYR A 126 -5.77 6.24 -11.87
CA TYR A 126 -4.86 6.03 -10.75
C TYR A 126 -4.64 7.32 -9.97
N ASN A 127 -4.22 7.22 -8.71
CA ASN A 127 -3.75 8.37 -7.93
C ASN A 127 -2.25 8.30 -7.66
N LEU A 128 -1.70 9.36 -7.07
CA LEU A 128 -0.27 9.44 -6.76
C LEU A 128 0.21 8.43 -5.71
N HIS A 129 -0.68 7.73 -5.01
CA HIS A 129 -0.32 6.63 -4.11
C HIS A 129 -0.34 5.25 -4.79
N GLY A 130 -0.55 5.19 -6.11
CA GLY A 130 -0.61 3.94 -6.87
C GLY A 130 -1.92 3.17 -6.74
N TYR A 131 -2.93 3.69 -6.01
CA TYR A 131 -4.26 3.11 -6.04
C TYR A 131 -4.88 3.33 -7.43
N ARG A 132 -5.66 2.34 -7.86
CA ARG A 132 -6.29 2.34 -9.18
C ARG A 132 -7.78 2.13 -9.06
N ILE A 133 -8.50 2.64 -10.05
CA ILE A 133 -9.89 2.26 -10.28
C ILE A 133 -9.96 1.43 -11.57
N GLY A 134 -10.46 0.20 -11.45
CA GLY A 134 -10.73 -0.69 -12.58
C GLY A 134 -12.22 -0.68 -12.97
N TYR A 135 -12.62 -1.66 -13.78
CA TYR A 135 -13.99 -1.80 -14.29
C TYR A 135 -15.03 -2.26 -13.26
N GLY A 136 -14.60 -2.70 -12.08
CA GLY A 136 -15.49 -3.00 -10.95
C GLY A 136 -15.58 -4.47 -10.53
N GLY A 137 -14.93 -5.40 -11.22
CA GLY A 137 -14.92 -6.82 -10.85
C GLY A 137 -14.00 -7.19 -9.68
N GLY A 138 -13.10 -6.30 -9.24
CA GLY A 138 -12.18 -6.55 -8.12
C GLY A 138 -11.17 -7.67 -8.33
N TYR A 139 -11.02 -8.19 -9.57
CA TYR A 139 -10.14 -9.33 -9.88
C TYR A 139 -8.68 -9.04 -9.54
N TYR A 140 -8.17 -7.88 -9.96
CA TYR A 140 -6.78 -7.50 -9.67
C TYR A 140 -6.56 -7.20 -8.19
N ASP A 141 -7.54 -6.62 -7.49
CA ASP A 141 -7.42 -6.34 -6.06
C ASP A 141 -7.27 -7.62 -5.23
N LYS A 142 -7.92 -8.71 -5.67
CA LYS A 142 -7.77 -10.05 -5.07
C LYS A 142 -6.53 -10.82 -5.54
N TYR A 143 -5.97 -10.48 -6.70
CA TYR A 143 -4.89 -11.25 -7.33
C TYR A 143 -3.50 -10.69 -7.03
N LEU A 144 -3.34 -9.36 -7.08
CA LEU A 144 -2.06 -8.71 -6.82
C LEU A 144 -1.44 -9.04 -5.45
N PRO A 145 -2.19 -9.15 -4.33
CA PRO A 145 -1.62 -9.57 -3.04
C PRO A 145 -1.00 -10.97 -3.05
N LYS A 146 -1.38 -11.82 -4.03
CA LYS A 146 -0.86 -13.20 -4.14
C LYS A 146 0.46 -13.27 -4.89
N LEU A 147 0.81 -12.21 -5.62
CA LEU A 147 2.07 -12.13 -6.33
C LEU A 147 3.23 -12.08 -5.33
N SER A 148 4.39 -12.55 -5.76
CA SER A 148 5.61 -12.40 -4.98
C SER A 148 5.86 -10.94 -4.60
N VAL A 149 6.43 -10.71 -3.42
CA VAL A 149 6.94 -9.38 -3.02
C VAL A 149 7.98 -8.88 -4.03
N LYS A 150 8.73 -9.79 -4.67
CA LYS A 150 9.72 -9.44 -5.71
C LYS A 150 9.08 -9.11 -7.06
N CYS A 151 7.81 -9.47 -7.28
CA CYS A 151 7.11 -9.17 -8.52
C CYS A 151 6.84 -7.66 -8.61
N SER A 152 7.34 -7.01 -9.65
CA SER A 152 7.02 -5.61 -9.91
C SER A 152 5.61 -5.47 -10.49
N LYS A 153 4.76 -4.62 -9.89
CA LYS A 153 3.38 -4.39 -10.34
C LYS A 153 3.28 -3.02 -10.98
N ILE A 154 3.18 -2.96 -12.31
CA ILE A 154 3.18 -1.71 -13.08
C ILE A 154 1.80 -1.48 -13.70
N GLY A 155 1.12 -0.40 -13.29
CA GLY A 155 -0.06 0.09 -13.99
C GLY A 155 0.32 0.84 -15.26
N LEU A 156 -0.41 0.65 -16.36
CA LEU A 156 -0.22 1.47 -17.57
C LEU A 156 -1.32 2.53 -17.67
N ALA A 157 -0.93 3.78 -17.89
CA ALA A 157 -1.87 4.90 -17.92
C ALA A 157 -1.56 5.90 -19.04
N PHE A 158 -2.60 6.36 -19.73
CA PHE A 158 -2.54 7.62 -20.48
C PHE A 158 -2.43 8.81 -19.51
N ARG A 159 -1.95 9.96 -19.98
CA ARG A 159 -1.77 11.17 -19.14
C ARG A 159 -3.06 11.58 -18.43
N GLU A 160 -4.18 11.41 -19.11
CA GLU A 160 -5.50 11.84 -18.68
C GLU A 160 -6.11 10.92 -17.59
N GLN A 161 -5.44 9.82 -17.26
CA GLN A 161 -5.94 8.84 -16.29
C GLN A 161 -5.47 9.10 -14.84
N LEU A 162 -4.73 10.18 -14.58
CA LEU A 162 -4.47 10.63 -13.22
C LEU A 162 -5.76 11.18 -12.57
N VAL A 163 -5.97 10.79 -11.31
CA VAL A 163 -7.10 11.15 -10.46
C VAL A 163 -6.56 11.58 -9.11
N GLU A 164 -6.77 12.84 -8.74
CA GLU A 164 -6.30 13.39 -7.46
C GLU A 164 -7.05 12.74 -6.28
N ASP A 165 -8.38 12.82 -6.29
CA ASP A 165 -9.24 12.25 -5.25
C ASP A 165 -9.88 10.95 -5.74
N LEU A 166 -9.17 9.84 -5.50
CA LEU A 166 -9.65 8.49 -5.78
C LEU A 166 -10.19 7.88 -4.47
N PRO A 167 -11.49 7.54 -4.39
CA PRO A 167 -12.05 6.89 -3.20
C PRO A 167 -11.46 5.48 -3.04
N ILE A 168 -10.77 5.25 -1.93
CA ILE A 168 -10.09 3.99 -1.61
C ILE A 168 -10.89 3.21 -0.58
N GLU A 169 -10.99 1.91 -0.78
CA GLU A 169 -11.55 0.95 0.18
C GLU A 169 -10.44 0.04 0.73
N VAL A 170 -10.70 -0.58 1.88
CA VAL A 170 -9.73 -1.46 2.58
C VAL A 170 -9.21 -2.62 1.72
N ASN A 171 -10.00 -3.05 0.73
CA ASN A 171 -9.66 -4.15 -0.17
C ASN A 171 -9.01 -3.69 -1.48
N ASP A 172 -8.91 -2.38 -1.74
CA ASP A 172 -8.23 -1.89 -2.94
C ASP A 172 -6.73 -2.09 -2.80
N TYR A 173 -6.11 -2.70 -3.81
CA TYR A 173 -4.68 -2.98 -3.78
C TYR A 173 -3.94 -2.02 -4.71
N PRO A 174 -2.92 -1.26 -4.26
CA PRO A 174 -2.19 -0.35 -5.14
C PRO A 174 -1.14 -1.07 -5.98
N VAL A 175 -0.79 -0.49 -7.13
CA VAL A 175 0.38 -0.93 -7.90
C VAL A 175 1.67 -0.35 -7.29
N ASP A 176 2.81 -0.95 -7.62
CA ASP A 176 4.13 -0.42 -7.21
C ASP A 176 4.49 0.85 -7.98
N MET A 177 4.10 0.90 -9.25
CA MET A 177 4.46 1.96 -10.18
C MET A 177 3.34 2.18 -11.19
N VAL A 178 3.31 3.38 -11.76
CA VAL A 178 2.49 3.68 -12.94
C VAL A 178 3.38 4.19 -14.05
N LEU A 179 3.30 3.58 -15.22
CA LEU A 179 4.03 3.98 -16.41
C LEU A 179 3.12 4.78 -17.34
N THR A 180 3.59 5.95 -17.73
CA THR A 180 2.90 6.91 -18.59
C THR A 180 3.75 7.24 -19.83
N PRO A 181 3.24 8.00 -20.81
CA PRO A 181 4.05 8.42 -21.96
C PRO A 181 5.27 9.26 -21.57
N ASP A 182 5.22 9.91 -20.40
CA ASP A 182 6.31 10.73 -19.86
C ASP A 182 7.33 9.91 -19.05
N GLY A 183 7.13 8.59 -18.96
CA GLY A 183 7.94 7.68 -18.15
C GLY A 183 7.22 7.24 -16.88
N PHE A 184 7.97 6.73 -15.91
CA PHE A 184 7.43 6.30 -14.62
C PHE A 184 6.92 7.51 -13.85
N ALA A 185 5.64 7.47 -13.44
CA ALA A 185 5.05 8.52 -12.62
C ALA A 185 5.74 8.56 -11.25
N ASN A 186 5.94 9.76 -10.72
CA ASN A 186 6.46 9.96 -9.37
C ASN A 186 5.34 9.68 -8.36
N LEU A 187 5.27 8.43 -7.89
CA LEU A 187 4.31 8.03 -6.87
C LEU A 187 4.83 8.43 -5.48
N MET A 188 3.92 8.88 -4.63
CA MET A 188 4.18 9.09 -3.22
C MET A 188 4.41 7.75 -2.53
N THR A 189 5.53 7.66 -1.82
CA THR A 189 5.85 6.52 -0.95
C THR A 189 4.72 6.29 0.03
N ARG A 190 4.27 5.05 0.15
CA ARG A 190 3.24 4.68 1.12
C ARG A 190 3.89 4.39 2.46
N VAL A 191 3.60 5.27 3.41
CA VAL A 191 4.15 5.26 4.76
C VAL A 191 2.99 5.04 5.72
N GLU A 192 3.11 4.03 6.59
CA GLU A 192 2.30 3.94 7.79
C GLU A 192 3.13 4.55 8.92
N THR A 193 2.65 5.65 9.47
CA THR A 193 3.41 6.47 10.42
C THR A 193 3.15 6.08 11.86
N HIS A 194 2.14 5.24 12.13
CA HIS A 194 1.76 4.91 13.50
C HIS A 194 1.28 3.47 13.56
N CYS A 195 2.08 2.60 14.17
CA CYS A 195 1.74 1.21 14.40
C CYS A 195 2.14 0.75 15.80
N HIS A 196 1.30 -0.08 16.40
CA HIS A 196 1.60 -0.79 17.64
C HIS A 196 1.64 -2.29 17.40
N CYS A 197 2.47 -2.98 18.17
CA CYS A 197 2.46 -4.43 18.26
C CYS A 197 2.24 -4.89 19.70
N SER A 198 1.74 -6.11 19.86
CA SER A 198 1.42 -6.73 21.15
C SER A 198 2.58 -6.85 22.13
N ARG A 199 3.82 -6.64 21.66
CA ARG A 199 5.01 -6.58 22.51
C ARG A 199 5.13 -5.26 23.27
N PHE A 200 4.66 -4.16 22.67
CA PHE A 200 4.84 -2.80 23.17
C PHE A 200 3.52 -2.01 23.22
N SER A 201 2.38 -2.71 23.28
CA SER A 201 1.05 -2.11 23.43
C SER A 201 0.10 -3.18 23.96
N LEU A 202 -0.58 -2.87 25.06
CA LEU A 202 -1.46 -3.81 25.75
C LEU A 202 -2.82 -3.96 25.05
N ASP A 203 -3.20 -2.97 24.25
CA ASP A 203 -4.45 -2.87 23.50
C ASP A 203 -4.30 -3.36 22.05
N CYS A 204 -3.08 -3.65 21.57
CA CYS A 204 -2.86 -4.22 20.26
C CYS A 204 -2.65 -5.74 20.33
N PRO A 205 -3.55 -6.57 19.80
CA PRO A 205 -3.37 -8.03 19.79
C PRO A 205 -2.41 -8.52 18.69
N ARG A 206 -2.02 -7.66 17.74
CA ARG A 206 -1.22 -8.05 16.56
C ARG A 206 0.25 -8.20 16.91
N SER A 207 0.87 -9.30 16.47
CA SER A 207 2.33 -9.43 16.59
C SER A 207 3.05 -8.50 15.62
N PHE A 208 4.34 -8.23 15.87
CA PHE A 208 5.17 -7.48 14.92
C PHE A 208 5.22 -8.17 13.53
N GLY A 209 5.27 -9.51 13.51
CA GLY A 209 5.24 -10.26 12.25
C GLY A 209 3.96 -10.05 11.46
N ASP A 210 2.80 -9.97 12.14
CA ASP A 210 1.52 -9.70 11.48
C ASP A 210 1.50 -8.31 10.85
N LEU A 211 2.03 -7.30 11.55
CA LEU A 211 2.11 -5.92 11.03
C LEU A 211 2.97 -5.85 9.77
N ILE A 212 4.16 -6.46 9.80
CA ILE A 212 5.04 -6.47 8.63
C ILE A 212 4.39 -7.23 7.47
N ASN A 213 3.79 -8.38 7.72
CA ASN A 213 3.10 -9.14 6.68
C ASN A 213 1.94 -8.33 6.07
N GLU A 214 1.16 -7.64 6.91
CA GLU A 214 0.08 -6.77 6.45
C GLU A 214 0.61 -5.57 5.66
N ALA A 215 1.70 -4.94 6.11
CA ALA A 215 2.35 -3.83 5.44
C ALA A 215 2.88 -4.24 4.05
N GLU A 216 3.61 -5.35 3.97
CA GLU A 216 4.14 -5.90 2.72
C GLU A 216 3.00 -6.31 1.77
N GLN A 217 1.98 -7.00 2.30
CA GLN A 217 0.78 -7.32 1.53
C GLN A 217 0.17 -6.04 1.01
N LYS A 218 -0.12 -5.06 1.86
CA LYS A 218 -0.73 -3.81 1.43
C LYS A 218 0.20 -2.92 0.64
N ASN A 219 1.49 -3.25 0.48
CA ASN A 219 2.53 -2.48 -0.22
C ASN A 219 2.92 -1.15 0.44
N PHE A 220 2.90 -1.09 1.77
CA PHE A 220 3.54 -0.01 2.53
C PHE A 220 5.05 -0.17 2.46
N LYS A 221 5.75 0.86 1.98
CA LYS A 221 7.20 0.85 1.84
C LYS A 221 7.89 1.20 3.16
N ILE A 222 7.21 1.94 4.02
CA ILE A 222 7.72 2.35 5.32
C ILE A 222 6.62 2.09 6.35
N LEU A 223 6.99 1.47 7.46
CA LEU A 223 6.17 1.30 8.64
C LEU A 223 6.94 1.86 9.84
N THR A 224 6.28 2.69 10.65
CA THR A 224 6.85 3.18 11.91
C THR A 224 6.20 2.43 13.05
N LEU A 225 6.97 1.63 13.78
CA LEU A 225 6.51 1.12 15.06
C LEU A 225 6.63 2.27 16.07
N THR A 226 5.61 2.48 16.88
CA THR A 226 5.56 3.53 17.89
C THR A 226 5.32 2.92 19.26
N ASP A 227 6.13 3.37 20.22
CA ASP A 227 5.83 3.25 21.65
C ASP A 227 5.28 4.58 22.16
N HIS A 228 4.66 4.56 23.33
CA HIS A 228 3.99 5.71 23.93
C HIS A 228 4.72 6.16 25.19
N TYR A 229 4.81 7.47 25.36
CA TYR A 229 5.11 8.03 26.67
C TYR A 229 3.84 8.52 27.34
N ASP A 230 3.49 7.86 28.45
CA ASP A 230 2.53 8.43 29.39
C ASP A 230 2.99 8.28 30.82
N LYS A 231 3.06 9.43 31.48
CA LYS A 231 3.61 9.57 32.82
C LYS A 231 2.74 8.90 33.89
N ASP A 232 1.46 8.66 33.65
CA ASP A 232 0.62 7.92 34.60
C ASP A 232 0.67 6.39 34.43
N ILE A 233 1.41 5.88 33.44
CA ILE A 233 1.64 4.46 33.23
C ILE A 233 2.95 4.04 33.87
N ILE A 234 2.89 3.10 34.81
CA ILE A 234 4.07 2.49 35.41
C ILE A 234 4.13 1.02 35.05
N LYS A 235 5.19 0.62 34.34
CA LYS A 235 5.39 -0.77 33.89
C LYS A 235 4.17 -1.31 33.14
N GLY A 236 3.66 -0.50 32.22
CA GLY A 236 2.47 -0.81 31.42
C GLY A 236 1.13 -0.75 32.18
N LYS A 237 1.09 -0.26 33.42
CA LYS A 237 -0.17 -0.16 34.19
C LYS A 237 -0.46 1.27 34.63
N ALA A 238 -1.70 1.71 34.43
CA ALA A 238 -2.18 2.98 34.96
C ALA A 238 -2.00 3.03 36.48
N TYR A 239 -1.32 4.07 36.96
CA TYR A 239 -0.97 4.27 38.36
C TYR A 239 -1.48 5.62 38.85
N PRO A 240 -2.60 5.66 39.60
CA PRO A 240 -3.35 6.88 39.89
C PRO A 240 -2.71 7.80 40.96
N GLY A 241 -1.40 7.73 41.11
CA GLY A 241 -0.60 8.47 42.10
C GLY A 241 0.39 9.46 41.51
N THR A 242 0.51 9.57 40.19
CA THR A 242 1.27 10.69 39.61
C THR A 242 0.48 11.99 39.81
N LYS A 243 1.19 13.11 39.87
CA LYS A 243 0.56 14.43 39.78
C LYS A 243 1.03 15.06 38.49
N VAL A 244 0.12 15.69 37.77
CA VAL A 244 0.44 16.59 36.65
C VAL A 244 1.58 17.51 37.09
N GLY A 245 2.65 17.58 36.29
CA GLY A 245 3.84 18.39 36.60
C GLY A 245 4.83 17.83 37.65
N SER A 246 4.62 16.63 38.21
CA SER A 246 5.67 15.97 39.02
C SER A 246 6.92 15.64 38.19
N LYS A 247 8.05 15.31 38.82
CA LYS A 247 9.20 14.77 38.07
C LYS A 247 8.87 13.38 37.51
N PRO A 248 9.39 13.02 36.32
CA PRO A 248 9.23 11.68 35.78
C PRO A 248 9.94 10.65 36.68
N ARG A 249 9.34 9.48 36.84
CA ARG A 249 9.96 8.33 37.54
C ARG A 249 10.63 7.39 36.53
N PRO A 250 11.66 6.63 36.94
CA PRO A 250 12.40 5.72 36.05
C PRO A 250 11.55 4.63 35.37
N ASP A 251 10.31 4.42 35.80
CA ASP A 251 9.40 3.36 35.34
C ASP A 251 8.10 3.88 34.73
N GLU A 252 8.03 5.17 34.40
CA GLU A 252 6.85 5.84 33.80
C GLU A 252 6.76 5.71 32.27
N TRP A 253 7.56 4.82 31.67
CA TRP A 253 7.38 4.38 30.30
C TRP A 253 6.53 3.11 30.29
N ILE A 254 5.69 2.93 29.27
CA ILE A 254 4.88 1.71 29.14
C ILE A 254 5.80 0.49 29.09
N TYR A 255 6.95 0.63 28.41
CA TYR A 255 8.02 -0.36 28.33
C TYR A 255 9.40 0.27 28.48
N SER A 256 10.44 -0.55 28.62
CA SER A 256 11.82 -0.05 28.61
C SER A 256 12.17 0.49 27.23
N LEU A 257 12.53 1.78 27.13
CA LEU A 257 12.95 2.40 25.87
C LEU A 257 14.18 1.72 25.26
N ASP A 258 15.13 1.30 26.09
CA ASP A 258 16.31 0.55 25.62
C ASP A 258 15.86 -0.77 24.96
N GLU A 259 14.96 -1.52 25.60
CA GLU A 259 14.45 -2.80 25.06
C GLU A 259 13.62 -2.59 23.79
N TYR A 260 12.83 -1.51 23.73
CA TYR A 260 12.04 -1.14 22.57
C TYR A 260 12.92 -0.77 21.38
N VAL A 261 13.89 0.12 21.59
CA VAL A 261 14.81 0.55 20.55
C VAL A 261 15.69 -0.61 20.09
N ASP A 262 16.24 -1.41 21.00
CA ASP A 262 17.02 -2.60 20.64
C ASP A 262 16.22 -3.60 19.82
N PHE A 263 14.94 -3.78 20.14
CA PHE A 263 14.03 -4.60 19.35
C PHE A 263 13.87 -4.02 17.94
N CYS A 264 13.51 -2.74 17.81
CA CYS A 264 13.31 -2.10 16.50
C CYS A 264 14.57 -2.16 15.63
N LEU A 265 15.73 -1.82 16.18
CA LEU A 265 17.01 -1.87 15.46
C LEU A 265 17.38 -3.30 15.05
N THR A 266 17.05 -4.29 15.87
CA THR A 266 17.25 -5.72 15.54
C THR A 266 16.35 -6.16 14.40
N GLU A 267 15.06 -5.80 14.45
CA GLU A 267 14.11 -6.13 13.39
C GLU A 267 14.40 -5.39 12.09
N GLN A 268 14.82 -4.12 12.13
CA GLN A 268 15.34 -3.39 10.96
C GLN A 268 16.43 -4.19 10.24
N LYS A 269 17.46 -4.65 10.98
CA LYS A 269 18.55 -5.46 10.41
C LYS A 269 18.04 -6.75 9.78
N LYS A 270 17.07 -7.44 10.40
CA LYS A 270 16.47 -8.67 9.85
C LYS A 270 15.69 -8.37 8.56
N LEU A 271 14.92 -7.28 8.53
CA LEU A 271 14.17 -6.85 7.34
C LEU A 271 15.11 -6.49 6.20
N SER A 272 16.18 -5.74 6.46
CA SER A 272 17.20 -5.43 5.45
C SER A 272 17.90 -6.70 4.95
N ALA A 273 18.30 -7.61 5.83
CA ALA A 273 18.99 -8.85 5.46
C ALA A 273 18.15 -9.77 4.56
N ARG A 274 16.82 -9.76 4.71
CA ARG A 274 15.91 -10.52 3.84
C ARG A 274 15.49 -9.77 2.57
N ASN A 275 16.00 -8.56 2.35
CA ASN A 275 15.54 -7.64 1.30
C ASN A 275 14.02 -7.42 1.36
N SER A 276 13.51 -7.09 2.55
CA SER A 276 12.12 -6.70 2.78
C SER A 276 11.73 -5.55 1.87
N ASN A 277 10.48 -5.56 1.40
CA ASN A 277 9.91 -4.43 0.66
C ASN A 277 9.40 -3.30 1.57
N THR A 278 9.39 -3.55 2.87
CA THR A 278 8.97 -2.62 3.90
C THR A 278 10.14 -2.33 4.82
N GLU A 279 10.48 -1.05 4.94
CA GLU A 279 11.40 -0.51 5.93
C GLU A 279 10.67 -0.26 7.25
N LEU A 280 11.34 -0.55 8.35
CA LEU A 280 10.86 -0.25 9.70
C LEU A 280 11.55 1.03 10.20
N LEU A 281 10.79 1.96 10.75
CA LEU A 281 11.30 3.13 11.47
C LEU A 281 11.01 3.04 12.96
N VAL A 282 11.86 3.67 13.77
CA VAL A 282 11.69 3.79 15.22
C VAL A 282 10.93 5.08 15.53
N GLY A 283 9.68 4.94 15.94
CA GLY A 283 8.82 6.07 16.32
C GLY A 283 8.60 6.17 17.83
N ILE A 284 8.25 7.38 18.27
CA ILE A 284 7.71 7.62 19.61
C ILE A 284 6.50 8.54 19.55
N GLU A 285 5.49 8.21 20.34
CA GLU A 285 4.30 9.02 20.56
C GLU A 285 4.37 9.73 21.90
N LEU A 286 4.16 11.05 21.86
CA LEU A 286 4.26 11.93 23.01
C LEU A 286 2.92 12.62 23.24
N GLY A 287 2.43 12.58 24.49
CA GLY A 287 1.24 13.34 24.88
C GLY A 287 1.44 14.85 24.71
N TYR A 288 0.41 15.55 24.23
CA TYR A 288 0.42 17.01 24.09
C TYR A 288 0.22 17.68 25.46
N GLN A 289 1.27 17.71 26.28
CA GLN A 289 1.22 18.22 27.64
C GLN A 289 2.47 19.06 27.95
N ASP A 290 2.30 20.38 28.10
CA ASP A 290 3.40 21.35 28.25
C ASP A 290 4.37 21.01 29.38
N TYR A 291 3.87 20.42 30.46
CA TYR A 291 4.69 20.08 31.63
C TYR A 291 5.64 18.89 31.37
N LEU A 292 5.43 18.11 30.31
CA LEU A 292 6.32 17.03 29.87
C LEU A 292 7.43 17.53 28.93
N SER A 293 7.39 18.80 28.49
CA SER A 293 8.35 19.37 27.53
C SER A 293 9.81 19.24 27.96
N LYS A 294 10.11 19.38 29.26
CA LYS A 294 11.46 19.20 29.80
C LYS A 294 11.92 17.75 29.73
N ASP A 295 11.02 16.82 30.01
CA ASP A 295 11.31 15.38 29.95
C ASP A 295 11.62 14.99 28.50
N TYR A 296 10.85 15.51 27.54
CA TYR A 296 11.09 15.33 26.11
C TYR A 296 12.48 15.80 25.69
N GLN A 297 12.87 17.00 26.10
CA GLN A 297 14.20 17.57 25.80
C GLN A 297 15.34 16.74 26.39
N GLU A 298 15.11 16.08 27.52
CA GLU A 298 16.12 15.24 28.16
C GLU A 298 16.21 13.84 27.54
N VAL A 299 15.06 13.23 27.20
CA VAL A 299 14.99 11.82 26.81
C VAL A 299 15.16 11.64 25.30
N ILE A 300 14.45 12.41 24.47
CA ILE A 300 14.42 12.22 23.01
C ILE A 300 15.82 12.21 22.38
N PRO A 301 16.75 13.13 22.72
CA PRO A 301 18.07 13.14 22.09
C PRO A 301 18.95 11.93 22.40
N LYS A 302 18.58 11.11 23.39
CA LYS A 302 19.33 9.91 23.80
C LYS A 302 19.04 8.70 22.91
N TYR A 303 18.00 8.76 22.06
CA TYR A 303 17.54 7.63 21.24
C TYR A 303 17.45 7.99 19.76
N PRO A 304 17.62 7.01 18.86
CA PRO A 304 17.62 7.22 17.41
C PRO A 304 16.20 7.22 16.83
N PHE A 305 15.31 8.05 17.35
CA PHE A 305 13.94 8.14 16.81
C PHE A 305 13.95 8.76 15.41
N ASP A 306 13.35 8.06 14.45
CA ASP A 306 13.14 8.53 13.07
C ASP A 306 11.91 9.43 12.99
N LEU A 307 10.91 9.19 13.84
CA LEU A 307 9.64 9.90 13.86
C LEU A 307 9.17 10.18 15.28
N ILE A 308 8.68 11.40 15.51
CA ILE A 308 8.06 11.82 16.76
C ILE A 308 6.65 12.29 16.44
N ILE A 309 5.66 11.71 17.10
CA ILE A 309 4.25 12.00 16.88
C ILE A 309 3.68 12.64 18.13
N GLY A 310 3.02 13.77 17.99
CA GLY A 310 2.17 14.30 19.05
C GLY A 310 0.85 13.55 19.08
N SER A 311 0.48 13.00 20.23
CA SER A 311 -0.84 12.43 20.47
C SER A 311 -1.58 13.20 21.56
N ILE A 312 -2.90 13.20 21.46
CA ILE A 312 -3.80 13.75 22.46
C ILE A 312 -4.45 12.56 23.13
N HIS A 313 -3.73 11.98 24.08
CA HIS A 313 -4.26 10.99 24.99
C HIS A 313 -4.76 11.73 26.24
N ALA A 314 -6.06 11.69 26.49
CA ALA A 314 -6.65 12.23 27.71
C ALA A 314 -6.48 11.21 28.84
N MET A 315 -5.25 11.00 29.31
CA MET A 315 -4.99 10.06 30.40
C MET A 315 -4.92 10.83 31.72
N TYR A 316 -6.10 11.05 32.32
CA TYR A 316 -6.29 11.18 33.77
C TYR A 316 -7.76 10.97 34.16
N LYS A 317 -7.99 9.93 34.97
CA LYS A 317 -9.10 9.51 35.86
C LYS A 317 -10.59 9.89 35.67
N ASP A 318 -10.99 10.77 34.77
CA ASP A 318 -12.39 11.01 34.40
C ASP A 318 -12.46 11.31 32.89
N ASP A 319 -11.93 10.38 32.08
CA ASP A 319 -11.87 10.52 30.63
C ASP A 319 -13.25 10.87 30.07
N PHE A 320 -13.33 12.00 29.36
CA PHE A 320 -14.59 12.61 28.87
C PHE A 320 -15.33 11.68 27.88
N ALA A 321 -14.66 10.61 27.44
CA ALA A 321 -15.20 9.52 26.64
C ALA A 321 -16.06 8.50 27.42
N VAL A 322 -16.20 8.60 28.75
CA VAL A 322 -16.94 7.59 29.55
C VAL A 322 -18.44 7.92 29.74
N ASN A 323 -18.97 8.95 29.08
CA ASN A 323 -20.43 9.05 28.85
C ASN A 323 -20.86 8.57 27.46
N GLY A 324 -20.17 7.55 26.92
CA GLY A 324 -20.83 6.53 26.10
C GLY A 324 -20.52 6.46 24.61
N GLU A 325 -19.63 7.28 24.04
CA GLU A 325 -19.23 7.14 22.63
C GLU A 325 -17.72 7.31 22.46
N SER A 326 -17.05 6.31 21.87
CA SER A 326 -15.60 6.33 21.63
C SER A 326 -15.25 7.28 20.48
N LEU A 327 -14.18 8.07 20.63
CA LEU A 327 -13.64 8.94 19.58
C LEU A 327 -12.92 8.17 18.45
N TYR A 328 -12.84 6.83 18.52
CA TYR A 328 -12.37 6.03 17.39
C TYR A 328 -13.34 6.16 16.21
N GLY A 329 -12.91 6.88 15.17
CA GLY A 329 -13.65 7.03 13.92
C GLY A 329 -14.17 8.43 13.60
N GLN A 330 -14.03 9.41 14.51
CA GLN A 330 -14.18 10.82 14.15
C GLN A 330 -12.83 11.36 13.67
N GLY A 331 -12.82 12.08 12.54
CA GLY A 331 -11.58 12.59 11.96
C GLY A 331 -10.79 13.38 13.00
N LYS A 332 -9.50 13.07 13.18
CA LYS A 332 -8.63 13.55 14.28
C LYS A 332 -8.79 15.05 14.60
N GLN A 333 -9.02 15.89 13.60
CA GLN A 333 -9.24 17.33 13.75
C GLN A 333 -10.54 17.68 14.50
N GLN A 334 -11.64 16.97 14.23
CA GLN A 334 -12.94 17.25 14.82
C GLN A 334 -13.01 16.87 16.30
N ALA A 335 -12.30 15.79 16.67
CA ALA A 335 -12.11 15.40 18.07
C ALA A 335 -11.25 16.43 18.82
N TYR A 336 -10.23 16.99 18.16
CA TYR A 336 -9.38 18.04 18.74
C TYR A 336 -10.13 19.36 18.95
N ASP A 337 -10.89 19.81 17.94
CA ASP A 337 -11.65 21.06 18.02
C ASP A 337 -12.73 20.99 19.12
N ALA A 338 -13.35 19.81 19.33
CA ALA A 338 -14.34 19.58 20.39
C ALA A 338 -13.73 19.52 21.80
N TYR A 339 -12.46 19.16 21.93
CA TYR A 339 -11.74 19.19 23.21
C TYR A 339 -11.38 20.62 23.63
N LEU A 340 -11.13 21.52 22.66
CA LEU A 340 -10.73 22.90 22.91
C LEU A 340 -11.89 23.88 23.11
N SER A 341 -13.12 23.49 22.75
CA SER A 341 -14.36 24.26 22.97
C SER A 341 -14.98 23.96 24.32
#